data_AF-A0A832PZF5-F1
#
_entry.id   AF-A0A832PZF5-F1
#
_cell.length_a   1.000
_cell.length_b   1.000
_cell.length_c   1.000
_cell.angle_alpha   90.00
_cell.angle_beta   90.00
_cell.angle_gamma   90.00
#
_symmetry.space_group_name_H-M   'P 1'
#
loop_
_entity.id
_entity.type
_entity.pdbx_description
1 polymer ?
#
loop_
_entity_poly.entity_id
_entity_poly.type
_entity_poly.pdbx_seq_one_letter_code
_entity_poly.pdbx_strand_id
1 'polypeptide(L)' 'IGGLEYIFPSAPFNVSLDWKPSFNFTNGYNDYWFSGIALSLRYTFR' A
#
# COMPACT_ATOMS: atom_id res chain seq x y z
N ILE A 1 -0.12 -3.75 -9.57
CA ILE A 1 -0.52 -3.40 -8.18
C ILE A 1 -0.12 -4.57 -7.32
N GLY A 2 0.73 -4.34 -6.33
CA GLY A 2 1.10 -5.34 -5.33
C GLY A 2 0.51 -4.91 -4.00
N GLY A 3 -0.29 -5.77 -3.39
CA GLY A 3 -0.80 -5.58 -2.03
C GLY A 3 -0.26 -6.69 -1.13
N LEU A 4 0.32 -6.32 0.00
CA LEU A 4 0.69 -7.24 1.07
C LEU A 4 -0.33 -7.08 2.20
N GLU A 5 -1.08 -8.13 2.47
CA GLU A 5 -1.97 -8.18 3.63
C GLU A 5 -1.41 -9.14 4.66
N TYR A 6 -1.28 -8.67 5.89
CA TYR A 6 -0.87 -9.47 7.02
C TYR A 6 -1.94 -9.45 8.10
N ILE A 7 -2.50 -10.63 8.35
CA ILE A 7 -3.52 -10.89 9.36
C ILE A 7 -2.82 -11.47 10.58
N PHE A 8 -2.96 -10.81 11.72
CA PHE A 8 -2.40 -11.31 12.97
C PHE A 8 -3.40 -12.31 13.59
N PRO A 9 -3.11 -13.62 13.66
CA PRO A 9 -4.04 -14.60 14.24
C PRO A 9 -4.19 -14.43 15.76
N SER A 10 -3.19 -13.85 16.42
CA SER A 10 -3.14 -13.68 17.87
C SER A 10 -3.52 -12.27 18.34
N ALA A 11 -3.78 -11.33 17.43
CA ALA A 11 -4.05 -9.95 17.78
C ALA A 11 -5.24 -9.39 16.97
N PRO A 12 -6.07 -8.52 17.56
CA PRO A 12 -7.28 -8.02 16.92
C PRO A 12 -7.01 -6.90 15.90
N PHE A 13 -5.88 -6.94 15.21
CA PHE A 13 -5.53 -5.95 14.19
C PHE A 13 -5.01 -6.62 12.92
N ASN A 14 -5.32 -6.00 11.79
CA ASN A 14 -4.86 -6.40 10.47
C ASN A 14 -4.13 -5.23 9.83
N VAL A 15 -3.05 -5.53 9.10
CA VAL A 15 -2.26 -4.52 8.40
C VAL A 15 -2.23 -4.88 6.93
N SER A 16 -2.57 -3.92 6.08
CA SER A 16 -2.46 -4.04 4.63
C SER A 16 -1.58 -2.92 4.09
N LEU A 17 -0.72 -3.29 3.14
CA LEU A 17 0.18 -2.40 2.44
C LEU A 17 -0.05 -2.55 0.95
N ASP A 18 -0.65 -1.55 0.34
CA ASP A 18 -0.91 -1.50 -1.09
C ASP A 18 0.08 -0.55 -1.76
N TRP A 19 0.86 -1.09 -2.69
CA TRP A 19 1.76 -0.31 -3.51
C TRP A 19 1.37 -0.38 -4.98
N LYS A 20 1.07 0.78 -5.55
CA LYS A 20 0.74 0.93 -6.96
C LYS A 20 1.85 1.73 -7.64
N PRO A 21 2.79 1.12 -8.37
CA PRO A 21 3.66 1.87 -9.26
C PRO A 21 2.85 2.37 -10.48
N SER A 22 3.01 3.64 -10.84
CA SER A 22 2.43 4.24 -12.04
C SER A 22 3.59 4.73 -12.89
N PHE A 23 3.68 4.20 -14.09
CA PHE A 23 4.67 4.57 -15.09
C PHE A 23 4.00 5.49 -16.10
N ASN A 24 4.33 6.78 -16.05
CA ASN A 24 3.93 7.71 -17.09
C ASN A 24 5.01 7.68 -18.18
N PHE A 25 4.67 7.14 -19.36
CA PHE A 25 5.56 7.08 -20.53
C PHE A 25 5.53 8.37 -21.38
N THR A 26 4.99 9.48 -20.85
CA THR A 26 4.96 10.77 -21.56
C THR A 26 6.17 11.61 -21.15
N ASN A 27 6.93 11.99 -22.18
CA ASN A 27 8.17 12.77 -22.15
C ASN A 27 8.22 13.95 -21.16
N GLY A 28 9.31 14.00 -20.39
CA GLY A 28 9.86 15.23 -19.81
C GLY A 28 9.78 15.29 -18.29
N TYR A 29 10.96 15.39 -17.66
CA TYR A 29 11.17 15.73 -16.25
C TYR A 29 10.75 14.68 -15.20
N ASN A 30 11.75 14.03 -14.60
CA ASN A 30 12.02 13.95 -13.15
C ASN A 30 10.85 13.95 -12.12
N ASP A 31 9.67 13.47 -12.47
CA ASP A 31 8.56 13.37 -11.52
C ASP A 31 8.64 12.04 -10.78
N TYR A 32 9.44 12.04 -9.71
CA TYR A 32 9.45 11.10 -8.60
C TYR A 32 8.43 9.95 -8.71
N TRP A 33 8.90 8.78 -9.13
CA TRP A 33 8.07 7.59 -9.41
C TRP A 33 7.53 6.86 -8.16
N PHE A 34 7.29 7.58 -7.06
CA PHE A 34 6.55 7.07 -5.92
C PHE A 34 5.06 7.24 -6.16
N SER A 35 4.56 6.53 -7.16
CA SER A 35 3.12 6.33 -7.27
C SER A 35 2.64 5.63 -6.01
N GLY A 36 1.60 6.22 -5.42
CA GLY A 36 1.31 6.16 -4.00
C GLY A 36 1.45 4.80 -3.32
N ILE A 37 1.99 4.86 -2.10
CA ILE A 37 1.90 3.81 -1.11
C ILE A 37 0.65 4.07 -0.26
N ALA A 38 -0.19 3.06 -0.09
CA ALA A 38 -1.34 3.10 0.79
C ALA A 38 -1.12 2.08 1.90
N LEU A 39 -1.14 2.56 3.15
CA LEU A 39 -1.06 1.72 4.34
C LEU A 39 -2.40 1.79 5.05
N SER A 40 -2.96 0.63 5.36
CA SER A 40 -4.26 0.51 6.01
C SER A 40 -4.12 -0.41 7.22
N LEU A 41 -4.52 0.12 8.38
CA LEU A 41 -4.50 -0.60 9.65
C LEU A 41 -5.94 -0.70 10.16
N ARG A 42 -6.42 -1.93 10.32
CA ARG A 42 -7.78 -2.20 10.78
C ARG A 42 -7.72 -2.84 12.16
N TYR A 43 -8.28 -2.15 13.15
CA TYR A 43 -8.42 -2.65 14.50
C TYR A 43 -9.87 -3.10 14.73
N THR A 44 -10.06 -4.32 15.22
CA THR A 44 -11.37 -4.91 15.49
C THR A 44 -11.55 -5.07 17.00
N PHE A 45 -12.39 -4.26 17.62
CA PHE A 45 -12.76 -4.46 19.03
C PHE A 45 -13.54 -5.79 19.15
N ARG A 46 -13.09 -6.71 20.02
CA ARG A 46 -13.76 -7.98 20.30
C ARG A 46 -13.95 -8.15 21.79
#